data_AF-A0A9X8VG78-F1
#
_entry.id   AF-A0A9X8VG78-F1
#
_cell.length_a   1.000
_cell.length_b   1.000
_cell.length_c   1.000
_cell.angle_alpha   90.00
_cell.angle_beta   90.00
_cell.angle_gamma   90.00
#
_symmetry.space_group_name_H-M   'P 1'
#
loop_
_entity.id
_entity.type
_entity.pdbx_description
1 polymer ?
#
loop_
_entity_poly.entity_id
_entity_poly.type
_entity_poly.pdbx_seq_one_letter_code
_entity_poly.pdbx_strand_id
1 'polypeptide(L)'
;VLGAAFGWGIPMGYAAVSESLPLSCWLLLLANICWTVAYDTLYAMVDRDDDLKVGIKSTAILFGRYDKLIVGLLQFATLLLL
;
A
#
# COMPACT_ATOMS: atom_id res chain seq x y z
N VAL A 1 -1.79 8.01 -0.65
CA VAL A 1 -0.84 9.02 -0.12
C VAL A 1 0.07 8.42 0.95
N LEU A 2 -0.47 7.69 1.93
CA LEU A 2 0.28 7.08 3.03
C LEU A 2 1.49 6.22 2.58
N GLY A 3 1.27 5.23 1.69
CA GLY A 3 2.34 4.34 1.23
C GLY A 3 3.48 5.05 0.50
N ALA A 4 3.18 6.09 -0.30
CA ALA A 4 4.22 6.88 -0.96
C ALA A 4 4.98 7.76 0.03
N ALA A 5 4.30 8.32 1.04
CA ALA A 5 4.93 9.15 2.06
C ALA A 5 5.89 8.35 2.97
N PHE A 6 5.46 7.17 3.44
CA PHE A 6 6.30 6.29 4.24
C PHE A 6 7.39 5.59 3.41
N GLY A 7 7.08 5.22 2.16
CA GLY A 7 8.02 4.56 1.26
C GLY A 7 9.13 5.46 0.71
N TRP A 8 9.00 6.78 0.81
CA TRP A 8 9.97 7.74 0.22
C TRP A 8 11.38 7.64 0.80
N GLY A 9 11.54 7.02 1.98
CA GLY A 9 12.85 6.70 2.54
C GLY A 9 13.68 5.76 1.64
N ILE A 10 13.04 4.94 0.80
CA ILE A 10 13.71 4.01 -0.13
C ILE A 10 14.58 4.75 -1.15
N PRO A 11 14.02 5.63 -2.03
CA PRO A 11 14.84 6.38 -2.98
C PRO A 11 15.83 7.32 -2.31
N MET A 12 15.49 7.88 -1.15
CA MET A 12 16.42 8.72 -0.38
C MET A 12 17.65 7.92 0.08
N GLY A 13 17.45 6.69 0.60
CA GLY A 13 18.54 5.81 1.02
C GLY A 13 19.41 5.34 -0.16
N TYR A 14 18.78 4.96 -1.28
CA TYR A 14 19.50 4.60 -2.50
C TYR A 14 20.35 5.76 -3.02
N ALA A 15 19.78 6.97 -3.10
CA ALA A 15 20.51 8.16 -3.51
C ALA A 15 21.68 8.48 -2.57
N ALA A 16 21.50 8.34 -1.26
CA ALA A 16 22.53 8.66 -0.27
C ALA A 16 23.72 7.68 -0.26
N VAL A 17 23.48 6.41 -0.56
CA VAL A 17 24.52 5.36 -0.46
C VAL A 17 25.10 4.98 -1.83
N SER A 18 24.23 4.87 -2.84
CA SER A 18 24.62 4.36 -4.17
C SER A 18 24.77 5.46 -5.21
N GLU A 19 24.48 6.73 -4.86
CA GLU A 19 24.49 7.90 -5.75
C GLU A 19 23.73 7.69 -7.08
N SER A 20 22.80 6.73 -7.09
CA SER A 20 22.08 6.28 -8.27
C SER A 20 20.71 5.73 -7.86
N LEU A 21 19.76 5.80 -8.79
CA LEU A 21 18.39 5.31 -8.59
C LEU A 21 18.11 4.18 -9.59
N PRO A 22 18.72 2.99 -9.39
CA PRO A 22 18.52 1.86 -10.28
C PRO A 22 17.06 1.38 -10.26
N LEU A 23 16.67 0.58 -11.25
CA LEU A 23 15.30 0.07 -11.35
C LEU A 23 14.85 -0.68 -10.09
N SER A 24 15.76 -1.39 -9.41
CA SER A 24 15.48 -2.08 -8.15
C SER A 24 14.95 -1.16 -7.04
N CYS A 25 15.41 0.10 -6.98
CA CYS A 25 14.91 1.10 -6.03
C CYS A 25 13.41 1.37 -6.26
N TRP A 26 13.01 1.55 -7.51
CA TRP A 26 11.62 1.84 -7.87
C TRP A 26 10.71 0.63 -7.70
N LEU A 27 11.22 -0.57 -8.01
CA LEU A 27 10.50 -1.83 -7.76
C LEU A 27 10.26 -2.03 -6.25
N LEU A 28 11.27 -1.76 -5.42
CA LEU A 28 11.13 -1.83 -3.97
C LEU A 28 10.13 -0.80 -3.43
N LEU A 29 10.12 0.42 -3.97
CA LEU A 29 9.12 1.44 -3.62
C LEU A 29 7.70 1.01 -4.02
N LEU A 30 7.53 0.43 -5.21
CA LEU A 30 6.24 -0.11 -5.65
C LEU A 30 5.79 -1.28 -4.76
N ALA A 31 6.69 -2.20 -4.41
CA ALA A 31 6.40 -3.31 -3.50
C ALA A 31 5.92 -2.79 -2.13
N ASN A 32 6.60 -1.76 -1.61
CA ASN A 32 6.23 -1.09 -0.36
C ASN A 32 4.84 -0.45 -0.45
N ILE A 33 4.55 0.28 -1.53
CA ILE A 33 3.23 0.90 -1.74
C ILE A 33 2.12 -0.17 -1.79
N CYS A 34 2.32 -1.25 -2.56
CA CYS A 34 1.36 -2.36 -2.64
C CYS A 34 1.08 -2.96 -1.26
N TRP A 35 2.14 -3.16 -0.47
CA TRP A 35 2.01 -3.71 0.89
C TRP A 35 1.30 -2.75 1.83
N THR A 36 1.65 -1.46 1.82
CA THR A 36 1.02 -0.46 2.68
C THR A 36 -0.47 -0.31 2.34
N VAL A 37 -0.85 -0.33 1.07
CA VAL A 37 -2.26 -0.28 0.68
C VAL A 37 -3.01 -1.53 1.13
N ALA A 38 -2.40 -2.72 1.03
CA ALA A 38 -2.99 -3.95 1.54
C ALA A 38 -3.24 -3.89 3.05
N TYR A 39 -2.24 -3.42 3.80
CA TYR A 39 -2.31 -3.24 5.26
C TYR A 39 -3.39 -2.22 5.65
N ASP A 40 -3.40 -1.04 5.03
CA ASP A 40 -4.37 0.02 5.29
C ASP A 40 -5.81 -0.43 4.97
N THR A 41 -5.98 -1.19 3.89
CA THR A 41 -7.29 -1.77 3.51
C THR A 41 -7.77 -2.79 4.55
N LEU A 42 -6.88 -3.60 5.13
CA LEU A 42 -7.25 -4.54 6.19
C LEU A 42 -7.69 -3.82 7.47
N TYR A 43 -7.03 -2.73 7.84
CA TYR A 43 -7.46 -1.89 8.96
C TYR A 43 -8.83 -1.26 8.70
N ALA A 44 -9.03 -0.70 7.51
CA ALA A 44 -10.30 -0.13 7.08
C ALA A 44 -11.46 -1.15 7.06
N MET A 45 -11.19 -2.45 6.92
CA MET A 45 -12.24 -3.48 7.00
C MET A 45 -12.80 -3.66 8.42
N VAL A 46 -11.99 -3.41 9.45
CA VAL A 46 -12.42 -3.49 10.86
C VAL A 46 -13.27 -2.28 11.21
N ASP A 47 -12.90 -1.10 10.72
CA ASP A 47 -13.59 0.17 11.01
C ASP A 47 -14.84 0.40 10.13
N ARG A 48 -15.17 -0.55 9.25
CA ARG A 48 -16.22 -0.43 8.23
C ARG A 48 -17.60 -0.07 8.77
N ASP A 49 -18.02 -0.72 9.85
CA ASP A 49 -19.36 -0.52 10.42
C ASP A 49 -19.50 0.87 11.06
N ASP A 50 -18.40 1.44 11.55
CA ASP A 50 -18.38 2.77 12.15
C ASP A 50 -18.18 3.86 11.08
N ASP A 51 -17.34 3.60 10.07
CA ASP A 51 -17.20 4.45 8.88
C ASP A 51 -18.54 4.64 8.16
N LEU A 52 -19.37 3.59 8.07
CA LEU A 52 -20.71 3.65 7.50
C LEU A 52 -21.67 4.51 8.33
N LYS A 53 -21.60 4.48 9.66
CA LYS A 53 -22.45 5.29 10.55
C LYS A 53 -22.08 6.77 10.49
N VAL A 54 -20.79 7.07 10.34
CA VAL A 54 -20.26 8.45 10.33
C VAL A 54 -20.23 9.05 8.90
N GLY A 55 -20.40 8.21 7.86
CA GLY A 55 -20.43 8.64 6.46
C GLY A 55 -19.04 8.85 5.84
N ILE A 56 -18.02 8.20 6.39
CA ILE A 56 -16.64 8.27 5.91
C ILE A 56 -16.48 7.39 4.67
N LYS A 57 -15.84 7.92 3.61
CA LYS A 57 -15.57 7.18 2.37
C LYS A 57 -14.28 6.36 2.50
N SER A 58 -14.38 5.22 3.17
CA SER A 58 -13.26 4.30 3.41
C SER A 58 -13.02 3.33 2.24
N THR A 59 -11.78 2.87 2.08
CA THR A 59 -11.35 1.93 1.02
C THR A 59 -12.09 0.60 1.11
N ALA A 60 -12.42 0.14 2.32
CA ALA A 60 -13.23 -1.05 2.54
C ALA A 60 -14.69 -0.89 2.04
N ILE A 61 -15.23 0.33 2.06
CA ILE A 61 -16.55 0.64 1.49
C ILE A 61 -16.46 0.69 -0.04
N LEU A 62 -15.40 1.29 -0.58
CA LEU A 62 -15.15 1.37 -2.03
C LEU A 62 -14.97 -0.02 -2.66
N PHE A 63 -14.23 -0.91 -2.01
CA PHE A 63 -13.98 -2.28 -2.51
C PHE A 63 -15.14 -3.24 -2.23
N GLY A 64 -16.05 -2.89 -1.33
CA GLY A 64 -17.31 -3.57 -1.18
C GLY A 64 -17.14 -5.04 -0.76
N ARG A 65 -17.49 -5.96 -1.66
CA ARG A 65 -17.35 -7.42 -1.46
C ARG A 65 -16.00 -7.99 -1.91
N TYR A 66 -15.21 -7.17 -2.61
CA TYR A 66 -13.94 -7.56 -3.23
C TYR A 66 -12.73 -7.13 -2.41
N ASP A 67 -12.95 -6.59 -1.21
CA ASP A 67 -11.93 -6.20 -0.25
C ASP A 67 -10.87 -7.30 -0.04
N LYS A 68 -11.29 -8.53 0.27
CA LYS A 68 -10.37 -9.67 0.44
C LYS A 68 -9.61 -10.04 -0.84
N LEU A 69 -10.28 -9.95 -2.00
CA LEU A 69 -9.68 -10.28 -3.30
C LEU A 69 -8.61 -9.25 -3.66
N ILE A 70 -8.89 -7.97 -3.43
CA ILE A 70 -7.97 -6.87 -3.72
C ILE A 70 -6.77 -6.92 -2.77
N VAL A 71 -6.99 -7.19 -1.48
CA VAL A 71 -5.87 -7.43 -0.54
C VAL A 71 -5.02 -8.61 -0.99
N GLY A 72 -5.63 -9.71 -1.44
CA GLY A 72 -4.90 -10.87 -1.98
C GLY A 72 -4.07 -10.52 -3.21
N LEU A 73 -4.62 -9.76 -4.16
CA LEU A 73 -3.90 -9.28 -5.34
C LEU A 73 -2.76 -8.33 -4.98
N LEU A 74 -2.96 -7.43 -4.03
CA LEU A 74 -1.93 -6.50 -3.56
C LEU A 74 -0.78 -7.24 -2.87
N GLN A 75 -1.08 -8.25 -2.04
CA GLN A 75 -0.04 -9.08 -1.43
C GLN A 75 0.73 -9.90 -2.47
N PHE A 76 0.02 -10.47 -3.46
CA PHE A 76 0.67 -11.18 -4.56
C PHE A 76 1.57 -10.25 -5.39
N ALA A 77 1.11 -9.03 -5.67
CA ALA A 77 1.91 -8.01 -6.34
C ALA A 77 3.15 -7.63 -5.53
N THR A 78 3.04 -7.49 -4.20
CA THR A 78 4.21 -7.27 -3.33
C THR A 78 5.24 -8.39 -3.47
N LEU A 79 4.80 -9.65 -3.45
CA LEU A 79 5.72 -10.80 -3.61
C LEU A 79 6.35 -10.89 -5.00
N LEU A 80 5.65 -10.44 -6.05
CA LEU A 80 6.18 -10.41 -7.41
C LEU A 80 7.22 -9.31 -7.65
N LEU A 81 7.10 -8.20 -6.92
CA LEU A 81 7.97 -7.02 -7.05
C LEU A 81 9.24 -7.11 -6.20
N LEU A 82 9.29 -8.06 -5.26
CA LEU A 82 10.45 -8.39 -4.42
C LEU A 82 11.32 -9.47 -5.08
#